data_AF-A0A535XQR3-F1
#
_entry.id   AF-A0A535XQR3-F1
#
_cell.length_a   1.000
_cell.length_b   1.000
_cell.length_c   1.000
_cell.angle_alpha   90.00
_cell.angle_beta   90.00
_cell.angle_gamma   90.00
#
_symmetry.space_group_name_H-M   'P 1'
#
loop_
_entity.id
_entity.type
_entity.pdbx_description
1 polymer ?
#
loop_
_entity_poly.entity_id
_entity_poly.type
_entity_poly.pdbx_seq_one_letter_code
_entity_poly.pdbx_strand_id
1 'polypeptide(L)'
;MTNERDLFATLPSIDEAVSRRLHERLVGAANAAGLLDVAYRTIETPVGTLLLAATAKGLVRVAYASEDHDLVLERLARDVSPRILRAPARLDGVAREIDEYFARRRSTFDVPLDLQLSHGFRRTVLSHLPKIGYGKTASYAAIAKAAGHPKAVRAVGSACAN
;
A
#
# COMPACT_ATOMS: atom_id res chain seq x y z
N MET A 1 2.18 10.77 -44.29
CA MET A 1 1.35 10.28 -43.16
C MET A 1 1.69 8.82 -42.95
N THR A 2 2.75 8.54 -42.20
CA THR A 2 3.26 7.19 -41.96
C THR A 2 2.49 6.57 -40.80
N ASN A 3 1.99 5.37 -41.05
CA ASN A 3 1.03 4.63 -40.24
C ASN A 3 1.70 4.11 -38.95
N GLU A 4 1.48 4.74 -37.80
CA GLU A 4 1.97 4.30 -36.48
C GLU A 4 1.41 2.94 -36.01
N ARG A 5 0.51 2.33 -36.79
CA ARG A 5 -0.18 1.08 -36.46
C ARG A 5 0.66 -0.19 -36.64
N ASP A 6 1.87 -0.11 -37.18
CA ASP A 6 2.68 -1.27 -37.56
C ASP A 6 3.90 -1.55 -36.64
N LEU A 7 4.16 -0.66 -35.68
CA LEU A 7 5.36 -0.76 -34.82
C LEU A 7 5.30 -1.95 -33.85
N PHE A 8 4.10 -2.36 -33.45
CA PHE A 8 3.88 -3.44 -32.47
C PHE A 8 3.51 -4.78 -33.11
N ALA A 9 3.26 -4.83 -34.43
CA ALA A 9 2.87 -6.05 -35.15
C ALA A 9 4.03 -7.06 -35.33
N THR A 10 5.28 -6.58 -35.21
CA THR A 10 6.51 -7.37 -35.32
C THR A 10 7.09 -7.78 -33.97
N LEU A 11 6.46 -7.40 -32.85
CA LEU A 11 6.88 -7.90 -31.55
C LEU A 11 6.53 -9.39 -31.48
N PRO A 12 7.49 -10.27 -31.14
CA PRO A 12 7.19 -11.68 -30.93
C PRO A 12 6.10 -11.79 -29.86
N SER A 13 5.14 -12.70 -30.03
CA SER A 13 4.19 -13.02 -28.97
C SER A 13 4.98 -13.56 -27.79
N ILE A 14 5.24 -12.71 -26.80
CA ILE A 14 5.92 -13.10 -25.58
C ILE A 14 4.96 -14.02 -24.85
N ASP A 15 5.30 -15.31 -24.72
CA ASP A 15 4.50 -16.20 -23.89
C ASP A 15 4.51 -15.70 -22.43
N GLU A 16 3.48 -16.08 -21.66
CA GLU A 16 3.31 -15.64 -20.28
C GLU A 16 4.51 -15.97 -19.38
N ALA A 17 5.17 -17.11 -19.59
CA ALA A 17 6.35 -17.52 -18.85
C ALA A 17 7.58 -16.66 -19.20
N VAL A 18 7.75 -16.28 -20.47
CA VAL A 18 8.81 -15.34 -20.89
C VAL A 18 8.57 -13.97 -20.28
N SER A 19 7.33 -13.45 -20.33
CA SER A 19 6.95 -12.18 -19.72
C SER A 19 7.22 -12.16 -18.22
N ARG A 20 6.79 -13.22 -17.51
CA ARG A 20 7.06 -13.41 -16.07
C ARG A 20 8.56 -13.40 -15.77
N ARG A 21 9.36 -14.17 -16.52
CA ARG A 21 10.82 -14.21 -16.33
C ARG A 21 11.49 -12.86 -16.58
N LEU A 22 11.05 -12.13 -17.63
CA LEU A 22 11.55 -10.79 -17.91
C LEU A 22 11.16 -9.81 -16.80
N HIS A 23 9.93 -9.87 -16.31
CA HIS A 23 9.46 -9.08 -15.18
C HIS A 23 10.26 -9.35 -13.91
N GLU A 24 10.50 -10.62 -13.56
CA GLU A 24 11.32 -11.01 -12.41
C GLU A 24 12.75 -10.48 -12.53
N ARG A 25 13.36 -10.58 -13.71
CA ARG A 25 14.70 -10.01 -13.97
C ARG A 25 14.70 -8.49 -13.85
N LEU A 26 13.67 -7.81 -14.37
CA LEU A 26 13.52 -6.37 -14.26
C LEU A 26 13.40 -5.94 -12.80
N VAL A 27 12.53 -6.60 -12.02
CA VAL A 27 12.36 -6.34 -10.58
C VAL A 27 13.68 -6.55 -9.85
N GLY A 28 14.39 -7.65 -10.12
CA GLY A 28 15.69 -7.94 -9.51
C GLY A 28 16.73 -6.85 -9.82
N ALA A 29 16.86 -6.47 -11.09
CA ALA A 29 17.79 -5.43 -11.52
C ALA A 29 17.43 -4.05 -10.96
N ALA A 30 16.15 -3.67 -11.00
CA ALA A 30 15.68 -2.38 -10.48
C ALA A 30 15.90 -2.26 -8.96
N ASN A 31 15.68 -3.35 -8.20
CA ASN A 31 15.99 -3.37 -6.77
C ASN A 31 17.50 -3.24 -6.53
N ALA A 32 18.32 -4.03 -7.22
CA ALA A 32 19.78 -4.00 -7.06
C ALA A 32 20.39 -2.63 -7.41
N ALA A 33 19.81 -1.95 -8.40
CA ALA A 33 20.24 -0.60 -8.83
C ALA A 33 19.63 0.54 -8.00
N GLY A 34 18.79 0.27 -6.98
CA GLY A 34 18.11 1.31 -6.21
C GLY A 34 17.13 2.16 -7.03
N LEU A 35 16.59 1.58 -8.11
CA LEU A 35 15.67 2.24 -9.04
C LEU A 35 14.20 2.00 -8.68
N LEU A 36 13.90 1.18 -7.67
CA LEU A 36 12.54 0.89 -7.22
C LEU A 36 12.18 1.64 -5.94
N ASP A 37 11.36 2.68 -6.05
CA ASP A 37 10.90 3.45 -4.90
C ASP A 37 9.69 2.79 -4.22
N VAL A 38 8.69 2.43 -5.02
CA VAL A 38 7.42 1.88 -4.54
C VAL A 38 7.26 0.46 -5.06
N ALA A 39 7.24 -0.50 -4.15
CA ALA A 39 6.87 -1.87 -4.46
C ALA A 39 5.40 -2.08 -4.13
N TYR A 40 4.67 -2.79 -4.99
CA TYR A 40 3.30 -3.22 -4.67
C TYR A 40 3.05 -4.69 -4.93
N ARG A 41 2.00 -5.21 -4.28
CA ARG A 41 1.40 -6.52 -4.55
C ARG A 41 -0.07 -6.51 -4.21
N THR A 42 -0.75 -7.53 -4.70
CA THR A 42 -2.15 -7.81 -4.36
C THR A 42 -2.22 -9.12 -3.58
N ILE A 43 -3.08 -9.19 -2.58
CA ILE A 43 -3.35 -10.40 -1.79
C ILE A 43 -4.86 -10.62 -1.65
N GLU A 44 -5.27 -11.90 -1.58
CA GLU A 44 -6.64 -12.28 -1.25
C GLU A 44 -6.81 -12.37 0.25
N THR A 45 -7.92 -11.83 0.77
CA THR A 45 -8.24 -11.85 2.20
C THR A 45 -9.72 -12.09 2.44
N PRO A 46 -10.16 -12.45 3.67
CA PRO A 46 -11.57 -12.61 3.99
C PRO A 46 -12.43 -11.35 3.79
N VAL A 47 -11.81 -10.16 3.68
CA VAL A 47 -12.49 -8.88 3.41
C VAL A 47 -12.34 -8.44 1.95
N GLY A 48 -12.01 -9.38 1.07
CA GLY A 48 -11.76 -9.15 -0.34
C GLY A 48 -10.28 -8.93 -0.66
N THR A 49 -10.02 -8.64 -1.93
CA THR A 49 -8.69 -8.38 -2.44
C THR A 49 -8.14 -7.06 -1.88
N LEU A 50 -6.90 -7.10 -1.38
CA LEU A 50 -6.18 -5.91 -0.90
C LEU A 50 -4.96 -5.63 -1.78
N LEU A 51 -4.78 -4.37 -2.16
CA LEU A 51 -3.52 -3.86 -2.70
C LEU A 51 -2.64 -3.33 -1.56
N LEU A 52 -1.42 -3.83 -1.49
CA LEU A 52 -0.39 -3.39 -0.55
C LEU A 52 0.70 -2.66 -1.34
N ALA A 53 1.09 -1.48 -0.89
CA ALA A 53 2.22 -0.73 -1.45
C ALA A 53 3.15 -0.23 -0.35
N ALA A 54 4.45 -0.34 -0.59
CA ALA A 54 5.50 0.00 0.37
C ALA A 54 6.64 0.77 -0.29
N THR A 55 7.18 1.74 0.43
CA THR A 55 8.44 2.42 0.09
C THR A 55 9.62 1.76 0.79
N ALA A 56 10.81 2.34 0.70
CA ALA A 56 11.95 1.92 1.53
C ALA A 56 11.74 2.21 3.04
N LYS A 57 10.82 3.13 3.40
CA LYS A 57 10.54 3.48 4.80
C LYS A 57 9.54 2.54 5.47
N GLY A 58 8.65 1.91 4.68
CA GLY A 58 7.60 1.04 5.20
C GLY A 58 6.37 0.98 4.31
N LEU A 59 5.32 0.35 4.82
CA LEU A 59 4.01 0.27 4.19
C LEU A 59 3.40 1.67 4.08
N VAL A 60 3.16 2.13 2.86
CA VAL A 60 2.61 3.47 2.58
C VAL A 60 1.13 3.43 2.26
N ARG A 61 0.62 2.30 1.76
CA ARG A 61 -0.79 2.14 1.42
C ARG A 61 -1.26 0.70 1.53
N VAL A 62 -2.45 0.53 2.12
CA VAL A 62 -3.32 -0.64 1.96
C VAL A 62 -4.61 -0.13 1.34
N ALA A 63 -5.07 -0.70 0.24
CA ALA A 63 -6.31 -0.31 -0.43
C ALA A 63 -7.22 -1.52 -0.66
N TYR A 64 -8.52 -1.31 -0.52
CA TYR A 64 -9.55 -2.29 -0.88
C TYR A 64 -9.80 -2.29 -2.38
N ALA A 65 -10.29 -3.41 -2.91
CA ALA A 65 -10.71 -3.52 -4.31
C ALA A 65 -11.72 -2.44 -4.73
N SER A 66 -12.59 -1.98 -3.82
CA SER A 66 -13.57 -0.92 -4.08
C SER A 66 -12.95 0.47 -4.34
N GLU A 67 -11.66 0.65 -4.06
CA GLU A 67 -10.95 1.91 -4.26
C GLU A 67 -10.31 2.05 -5.64
N ASP A 68 -10.47 1.03 -6.50
CA ASP A 68 -9.85 0.90 -7.82
C ASP A 68 -8.31 0.90 -7.72
N HIS A 69 -7.72 -0.29 -7.86
CA HIS A 69 -6.28 -0.48 -7.71
C HIS A 69 -5.46 0.33 -8.73
N ASP A 70 -5.96 0.53 -9.94
CA ASP A 70 -5.24 1.27 -10.97
C ASP A 70 -5.20 2.76 -10.60
N LEU A 71 -6.34 3.33 -10.17
CA LEU A 71 -6.39 4.71 -9.67
C LEU A 71 -5.52 4.91 -8.43
N VAL A 72 -5.43 3.92 -7.54
CA VAL A 72 -4.54 3.98 -6.37
C VAL A 72 -3.06 4.00 -6.80
N LEU A 73 -2.67 3.15 -7.75
CA LEU A 73 -1.30 3.10 -8.26
C LEU A 73 -0.92 4.39 -9.00
N GLU A 74 -1.83 4.96 -9.79
CA GLU A 74 -1.64 6.24 -10.46
C GLU A 74 -1.40 7.40 -9.46
N ARG A 75 -2.16 7.43 -8.35
CA ARG A 75 -1.95 8.41 -7.29
C ARG A 75 -0.61 8.23 -6.61
N LEU A 76 -0.21 6.99 -6.29
CA LEU A 76 1.11 6.71 -5.72
C LEU A 76 2.24 7.12 -6.67
N ALA A 77 2.07 6.88 -7.97
CA ALA A 77 3.05 7.29 -8.99
C ALA A 77 3.22 8.81 -9.03
N ARG A 78 2.13 9.56 -8.84
CA ARG A 78 2.12 11.02 -8.82
C ARG A 78 2.68 11.61 -7.53
N ASP A 79 2.21 11.11 -6.39
CA ASP A 79 2.40 11.76 -5.09
C ASP A 79 3.63 11.22 -4.33
N VAL A 80 4.11 10.02 -4.67
CA VAL A 80 5.29 9.40 -4.04
C VAL A 80 6.44 9.30 -5.02
N SER A 81 6.27 8.55 -6.11
CA SER A 81 7.30 8.39 -7.15
C SER A 81 6.78 7.59 -8.34
N PRO A 82 7.11 7.98 -9.59
CA PRO A 82 6.76 7.20 -10.78
C PRO A 82 7.52 5.87 -10.87
N ARG A 83 8.55 5.66 -10.04
CA ARG A 83 9.35 4.43 -9.98
C ARG A 83 8.63 3.36 -9.15
N ILE A 84 7.44 2.98 -9.61
CA ILE A 84 6.56 1.99 -9.01
C ILE A 84 6.58 0.69 -9.81
N LEU A 85 6.69 -0.45 -9.14
CA LEU A 85 6.72 -1.77 -9.80
C LEU A 85 6.07 -2.84 -8.93
N ARG A 86 5.44 -3.82 -9.60
CA ARG A 86 4.94 -5.02 -8.94
C ARG A 86 6.12 -5.86 -8.47
N ALA A 87 6.44 -5.80 -7.18
CA ALA A 87 7.57 -6.49 -6.57
C ALA A 87 7.14 -7.20 -5.27
N PRO A 88 6.42 -8.34 -5.38
CA PRO A 88 5.78 -8.98 -4.23
C PRO A 88 6.73 -9.36 -3.09
N ALA A 89 7.96 -9.75 -3.43
CA ALA A 89 8.99 -10.15 -2.47
C ALA A 89 9.26 -9.07 -1.39
N ARG A 90 9.19 -7.78 -1.76
CA ARG A 90 9.37 -6.68 -0.79
C ARG A 90 8.25 -6.55 0.23
N LEU A 91 7.11 -7.22 -0.01
CA LEU A 91 5.93 -7.18 0.85
C LEU A 91 5.57 -8.57 1.39
N ASP A 92 6.44 -9.59 1.26
CA ASP A 92 6.19 -10.93 1.81
C ASP A 92 5.99 -10.89 3.33
N GLY A 93 6.78 -10.08 4.04
CA GLY A 93 6.63 -9.87 5.48
C GLY A 93 5.24 -9.34 5.84
N VAL A 94 4.80 -8.26 5.17
CA VAL A 94 3.49 -7.65 5.40
C VAL A 94 2.35 -8.63 5.06
N ALA A 95 2.45 -9.31 3.91
CA ALA A 95 1.45 -10.29 3.49
C ALA A 95 1.32 -11.43 4.50
N ARG A 96 2.44 -11.94 5.03
CA ARG A 96 2.45 -12.96 6.08
C ARG A 96 1.75 -12.47 7.35
N GLU A 97 2.03 -11.25 7.81
CA GLU A 97 1.39 -10.75 9.03
C GLU A 97 -0.12 -10.54 8.86
N ILE A 98 -0.57 -10.11 7.67
CA ILE A 98 -1.99 -9.98 7.34
C ILE A 98 -2.66 -11.36 7.33
N ASP A 99 -2.03 -12.37 6.73
CA ASP A 99 -2.53 -13.75 6.76
C ASP A 99 -2.64 -14.27 8.20
N GLU A 100 -1.59 -14.10 9.01
CA GLU A 100 -1.59 -14.48 10.43
C GLU A 100 -2.70 -13.77 11.22
N TYR A 101 -2.95 -12.50 10.94
CA TYR A 101 -4.02 -11.72 11.57
C TYR A 101 -5.40 -12.30 11.24
N PHE A 102 -5.68 -12.58 9.96
CA PHE A 102 -6.95 -13.16 9.55
C PHE A 102 -7.11 -14.61 10.02
N ALA A 103 -6.02 -15.36 10.15
CA ALA A 103 -5.98 -16.67 10.78
C ALA A 103 -6.07 -16.63 12.32
N ARG A 104 -6.20 -15.45 12.93
CA ARG A 104 -6.23 -15.23 14.39
C ARG A 104 -4.98 -15.71 15.13
N ARG A 105 -3.86 -15.87 14.42
CA ARG A 105 -2.55 -16.25 14.98
C ARG A 105 -1.70 -15.04 15.39
N ARG A 106 -2.14 -13.83 15.03
CA ARG A 106 -1.47 -12.57 15.32
C ARG A 106 -2.48 -11.52 15.77
N SER A 107 -2.13 -10.75 16.80
CA SER A 107 -2.93 -9.63 17.34
C SER A 107 -2.21 -8.28 17.32
N THR A 108 -0.93 -8.26 16.95
CA THR A 108 -0.08 -7.06 16.83
C THR A 108 0.71 -7.12 15.53
N PHE A 109 1.03 -5.97 14.94
CA PHE A 109 1.82 -5.90 13.71
C PHE A 109 3.21 -5.34 14.00
N ASP A 110 4.24 -5.90 13.36
CA ASP A 110 5.62 -5.40 13.38
C ASP A 110 6.01 -4.87 11.98
N VAL A 111 5.09 -4.11 11.39
CA VAL A 111 5.23 -3.54 10.05
C VAL A 111 5.61 -2.07 10.18
N PRO A 112 6.77 -1.63 9.64
CA PRO A 112 7.09 -0.21 9.59
C PRO A 112 6.09 0.50 8.67
N LEU A 113 5.60 1.67 9.12
CA LEU A 113 4.63 2.47 8.39
C LEU A 113 5.27 3.74 7.84
N ASP A 114 4.97 4.03 6.58
CA ASP A 114 5.35 5.27 5.94
C ASP A 114 4.16 6.23 5.85
N LEU A 115 4.08 7.14 6.82
CA LEU A 115 2.99 8.12 6.92
C LEU A 115 3.24 9.39 6.07
N GLN A 116 4.05 9.32 5.01
CA GLN A 116 4.37 10.49 4.20
C GLN A 116 3.16 11.12 3.51
N LEU A 117 2.14 10.32 3.14
CA LEU A 117 0.90 10.80 2.51
C LEU A 117 -0.11 11.37 3.52
N SER A 118 0.22 11.33 4.81
CA SER A 118 -0.63 11.86 5.87
C SER A 118 0.00 13.09 6.50
N HIS A 119 -0.72 14.21 6.47
CA HIS A 119 -0.24 15.50 6.95
C HIS A 119 -1.12 16.06 8.07
N GLY A 120 -0.54 17.01 8.81
CA GLY A 120 -1.24 17.76 9.86
C GLY A 120 -1.97 16.87 10.85
N PHE A 121 -3.22 17.23 11.15
CA PHE A 121 -4.04 16.56 12.15
C PHE A 121 -4.28 15.07 11.85
N ARG A 122 -4.40 14.67 10.58
CA ARG A 122 -4.57 13.26 10.18
C ARG A 122 -3.39 12.41 10.65
N ARG A 123 -2.17 12.89 10.44
CA ARG A 123 -0.96 12.19 10.90
C ARG A 123 -0.94 12.02 12.42
N THR A 124 -1.35 13.04 13.16
CA THR A 124 -1.47 12.98 14.62
C THR A 124 -2.51 11.96 15.07
N VAL A 125 -3.66 11.87 14.39
CA VAL A 125 -4.67 10.84 14.68
C VAL A 125 -4.10 9.45 14.40
N LEU A 126 -3.49 9.23 13.24
CA LEU A 126 -2.93 7.94 12.85
C LEU A 126 -1.85 7.44 13.81
N SER A 127 -1.05 8.32 14.43
CA SER A 127 -0.06 7.91 15.44
C SER A 127 -0.66 7.45 16.77
N HIS A 128 -1.95 7.72 16.99
CA HIS A 128 -2.68 7.29 18.19
C HIS A 128 -3.50 6.02 17.98
N LEU A 129 -3.94 5.72 16.75
CA LEU A 129 -4.75 4.53 16.48
C LEU A 129 -4.09 3.20 16.89
N PRO A 130 -2.77 2.98 16.71
CA PRO A 130 -2.12 1.75 17.16
C PRO A 130 -2.18 1.49 18.68
N LYS A 131 -2.51 2.52 19.48
CA LYS A 131 -2.70 2.38 20.94
C LYS A 131 -4.03 1.71 21.30
N ILE A 132 -4.95 1.57 20.35
CA ILE A 132 -6.19 0.82 20.52
C ILE A 132 -5.85 -0.68 20.41
N GLY A 133 -5.94 -1.40 21.52
CA GLY A 133 -5.62 -2.83 21.55
C GLY A 133 -6.55 -3.69 20.68
N TYR A 134 -6.06 -4.84 20.25
CA TYR A 134 -6.83 -5.82 19.48
C TYR A 134 -8.15 -6.18 20.18
N GLY A 135 -9.25 -6.19 19.42
CA GLY A 135 -10.59 -6.46 19.95
C GLY A 135 -11.16 -5.37 20.88
N LYS A 136 -10.51 -4.20 20.94
CA LYS A 136 -11.00 -3.03 21.68
C LYS A 136 -11.45 -1.93 20.73
N THR A 137 -12.30 -1.06 21.24
CA THR A 137 -12.77 0.14 20.53
C THR A 137 -12.44 1.38 21.36
N ALA A 138 -12.28 2.51 20.69
CA ALA A 138 -12.15 3.83 21.32
C ALA A 138 -13.09 4.80 20.62
N SER A 139 -13.72 5.70 21.38
CA SER A 139 -14.56 6.74 20.79
C SER A 139 -13.69 7.79 20.09
N TYR A 140 -14.24 8.45 19.07
CA TYR A 140 -13.56 9.60 18.45
C TYR A 140 -13.20 10.69 19.46
N ALA A 141 -14.03 10.86 20.52
CA ALA A 141 -13.73 11.79 21.61
C ALA A 141 -12.51 11.36 22.42
N ALA A 142 -12.34 10.06 22.68
CA ALA A 142 -11.16 9.53 23.36
C ALA A 142 -9.88 9.77 22.54
N ILE A 143 -9.94 9.53 21.23
CA ILE A 143 -8.79 9.79 20.33
C ILE A 143 -8.50 11.28 20.20
N ALA A 144 -9.54 12.13 20.09
CA ALA A 144 -9.38 13.58 20.06
C ALA A 144 -8.69 14.11 21.33
N LYS A 145 -9.09 13.60 22.50
CA LYS A 145 -8.45 13.91 23.78
C LYS A 145 -7.00 13.43 23.82
N ALA A 146 -6.73 12.19 23.43
CA ALA A 146 -5.38 11.62 23.41
C ALA A 146 -4.43 12.37 22.45
N ALA A 147 -4.97 12.86 21.32
CA ALA A 147 -4.25 13.67 20.34
C ALA A 147 -4.05 15.14 20.79
N GLY A 148 -4.49 15.55 21.98
CA GLY A 148 -4.34 16.91 22.50
C GLY A 148 -5.38 17.92 21.98
N HIS A 149 -6.39 17.46 21.25
CA HIS A 149 -7.41 18.32 20.61
C HIS A 149 -8.83 17.86 21.00
N PRO A 150 -9.25 17.98 22.28
CA PRO A 150 -10.49 17.40 22.79
C PRO A 150 -11.76 17.89 22.07
N LYS A 151 -11.72 19.08 21.45
CA LYS A 151 -12.83 19.64 20.67
C LYS A 151 -12.89 19.12 19.21
N ALA A 152 -11.89 18.37 18.74
CA ALA A 152 -11.74 17.98 17.34
C ALA A 152 -12.40 16.62 16.98
N VAL A 153 -13.46 16.23 17.68
CA VAL A 153 -14.11 14.90 17.54
C VAL A 153 -14.53 14.60 16.09
N ARG A 154 -15.16 15.56 15.41
CA ARG A 154 -15.59 15.39 14.01
C ARG A 154 -14.40 15.22 13.07
N ALA A 155 -13.33 15.99 13.28
CA ALA A 155 -12.12 15.91 12.48
C ALA A 155 -11.42 14.55 12.63
N VAL A 156 -11.49 13.93 13.82
CA VAL A 156 -11.02 12.55 14.02
C VAL A 156 -11.82 11.58 13.15
N GLY A 157 -13.16 11.70 13.15
CA GLY A 157 -14.01 10.88 12.29
C GLY A 157 -13.63 11.03 10.80
N SER A 158 -13.43 12.25 10.32
CA SER A 158 -12.97 12.51 8.96
C SER A 158 -11.58 11.93 8.67
N ALA A 159 -10.68 11.95 9.65
CA ALA A 159 -9.33 11.38 9.52
C ALA A 159 -9.32 9.83 9.49
N CYS A 160 -10.33 9.18 10.09
CA CYS A 160 -10.48 7.73 10.04
C CYS A 160 -11.21 7.24 8.78
N ALA A 161 -12.04 8.09 8.17
CA ALA A 161 -12.85 7.74 7.00
C ALA A 161 -12.13 7.87 5.65
N ASN A 162 -11.02 8.61 5.60
CA ASN A 162 -10.27 8.95 4.39
C ASN A 162 -8.82 8.50 4.49
#